data_AF-A0A848UWE3-F1
#
_entry.id   AF-A0A848UWE3-F1
#
_cell.length_a   1.000
_cell.length_b   1.000
_cell.length_c   1.000
_cell.angle_alpha   90.00
_cell.angle_beta   90.00
_cell.angle_gamma   90.00
#
_symmetry.space_group_name_H-M   'P 1'
#
loop_
_entity.id
_entity.type
_entity.pdbx_description
1 polymer ?
#
loop_
_entity_poly.entity_id
_entity_poly.type
_entity_poly.pdbx_seq_one_letter_code
_entity_poly.pdbx_strand_id
1 'polypeptide(L)'
;MAENEQAESGNLADIKILRRLFVFVKPYKKQFWGLVGLTILIATLGPLRPMIVGMTIDQELSQGDFQGVVTMIMLLIGLLVTESISQYFHTYQAGWLGQHIIRDIRIKLYRHIQALKLKFFDNTPIGRLVTRNVSDIETLAEVFSSGIAAMMGDVLMIFVIFGMMLWTDWRLALISL
;
A
#
# COMPACT_ATOMS: atom_id res chain seq x y z
N MET A 1 -7.41 36.73 20.63
CA MET A 1 -6.76 35.69 21.44
C MET A 1 -7.28 34.35 20.96
N ALA A 2 -6.71 33.90 19.84
CA ALA A 2 -6.99 32.63 19.19
C ALA A 2 -5.65 31.89 19.20
N GLU A 3 -5.58 30.79 19.94
CA GLU A 3 -4.59 29.70 19.84
C GLU A 3 -4.68 28.89 21.13
N ASN A 4 -5.53 27.86 21.11
CA ASN A 4 -5.45 26.70 22.01
C ASN A 4 -6.24 25.53 21.39
N GLU A 5 -6.04 25.29 20.09
CA GLU A 5 -6.29 24.00 19.48
C GLU A 5 -4.93 23.31 19.30
N GLN A 6 -4.31 22.97 20.43
CA GLN A 6 -3.34 21.89 20.42
C GLN A 6 -4.15 20.61 20.21
N ALA A 7 -4.36 20.27 18.94
CA ALA A 7 -4.66 18.92 18.54
C ALA A 7 -3.52 18.06 19.08
N GLU A 8 -3.77 17.35 20.18
CA GLU A 8 -2.96 16.21 20.57
C GLU A 8 -2.77 15.37 19.31
N SER A 9 -1.55 15.36 18.77
CA SER A 9 -1.15 14.49 17.68
C SER A 9 -1.21 13.06 18.22
N GLY A 10 -2.43 12.53 18.32
CA GLY A 10 -2.73 11.23 18.88
C GLY A 10 -2.02 10.19 18.06
N ASN A 11 -0.91 9.69 18.60
CA ASN A 11 -0.27 8.41 18.32
C ASN A 11 -0.69 7.79 16.97
N LEU A 12 -0.30 8.42 15.85
CA LEU A 12 -0.81 8.10 14.50
C LEU A 12 -0.43 6.66 14.06
N ALA A 13 0.52 6.04 14.76
CA ALA A 13 0.93 4.65 14.61
C ALA A 13 0.74 3.88 15.93
N ASP A 14 -0.42 4.01 16.58
CA ASP A 14 -0.74 3.16 17.72
C ASP A 14 -0.81 1.71 17.23
N ILE A 15 0.22 0.91 17.51
CA ILE A 15 0.38 -0.50 17.09
C ILE A 15 -0.88 -1.32 17.42
N LYS A 16 -1.62 -0.91 18.46
CA LYS A 16 -2.89 -1.48 18.87
C LYS A 16 -4.00 -1.32 17.81
N ILE A 17 -4.05 -0.19 17.10
CA ILE A 17 -4.99 0.09 16.00
C ILE A 17 -4.60 -0.73 14.77
N LEU A 18 -3.32 -0.75 14.40
CA LEU A 18 -2.80 -1.58 13.31
C LEU A 18 -3.12 -3.07 13.53
N ARG A 19 -2.96 -3.57 14.76
CA ARG A 19 -3.30 -4.96 15.12
C ARG A 19 -4.79 -5.24 15.00
N ARG A 20 -5.67 -4.28 15.32
CA ARG A 20 -7.13 -4.41 15.13
C ARG A 20 -7.50 -4.43 13.65
N LEU A 21 -6.82 -3.64 12.81
CA LEU A 21 -7.03 -3.63 11.36
C LEU A 21 -6.56 -4.91 10.70
N PHE A 22 -5.49 -5.53 11.20
CA PHE A 22 -5.00 -6.83 10.73
C PHE A 22 -6.05 -7.94 10.81
N VAL A 23 -7.03 -7.82 11.72
CA VAL A 23 -8.16 -8.76 11.81
C VAL A 23 -9.05 -8.69 10.57
N PHE A 24 -9.22 -7.51 9.95
CA PHE A 24 -9.98 -7.33 8.72
C PHE A 24 -9.24 -7.79 7.47
N VAL A 25 -7.91 -7.92 7.52
CA VAL A 25 -7.11 -8.52 6.44
C VAL A 25 -7.24 -10.05 6.43
N LYS A 26 -7.48 -10.66 7.60
CA LYS A 26 -7.57 -12.12 7.80
C LYS A 26 -8.52 -12.87 6.83
N PRO A 27 -9.72 -12.38 6.44
CA PRO A 27 -10.55 -13.03 5.43
C PRO A 27 -9.95 -13.01 4.01
N TYR A 28 -9.07 -12.07 3.71
CA TYR A 28 -8.48 -11.85 2.38
C TYR A 28 -7.05 -12.43 2.23
N LYS A 29 -6.72 -13.47 3.00
CA LYS A 29 -5.38 -14.07 3.01
C LYS A 29 -4.87 -14.51 1.64
N LYS A 30 -5.73 -15.04 0.76
CA LYS A 30 -5.30 -15.50 -0.58
C LYS A 30 -4.81 -14.33 -1.43
N GLN A 31 -5.56 -13.24 -1.42
CA GLN A 31 -5.26 -12.00 -2.13
C GLN A 31 -4.03 -11.32 -1.55
N PHE A 32 -3.89 -11.36 -0.22
CA PHE A 32 -2.71 -10.86 0.47
C PHE A 32 -1.43 -11.66 0.11
N TRP A 33 -1.48 -12.98 0.10
CA TRP A 33 -0.34 -13.80 -0.35
C TRP A 33 -0.04 -13.62 -1.85
N GLY A 34 -1.08 -13.41 -2.68
CA GLY A 34 -0.91 -13.01 -4.07
C GLY A 34 -0.19 -11.67 -4.22
N LEU A 35 -0.55 -10.67 -3.41
CA LEU A 35 0.13 -9.38 -3.34
C LEU A 35 1.61 -9.56 -2.98
N VAL A 36 1.90 -10.30 -1.90
CA VAL A 36 3.27 -10.59 -1.46
C VAL A 36 4.08 -11.28 -2.57
N GLY A 37 3.47 -12.24 -3.27
CA GLY A 37 4.11 -12.90 -4.41
C GLY A 37 4.45 -11.93 -5.54
N LEU A 38 3.55 -11.01 -5.87
CA LEU A 38 3.84 -9.95 -6.85
C LEU A 38 4.92 -8.98 -6.38
N THR A 39 4.92 -8.61 -5.10
CA THR A 39 5.94 -7.74 -4.52
C THR A 39 7.32 -8.39 -4.65
N ILE A 40 7.44 -9.69 -4.35
CA ILE A 40 8.68 -10.44 -4.53
C ILE A 40 9.10 -10.45 -6.00
N LEU A 41 8.18 -10.71 -6.93
CA LEU A 41 8.46 -10.70 -8.36
C LEU A 41 9.02 -9.35 -8.82
N ILE A 42 8.35 -8.24 -8.48
CA ILE A 42 8.79 -6.88 -8.84
C ILE A 42 10.17 -6.58 -8.22
N ALA A 43 10.35 -6.94 -6.95
CA ALA A 43 11.61 -6.73 -6.26
C ALA A 43 12.77 -7.48 -6.97
N THR A 44 12.55 -8.70 -7.46
CA THR A 44 13.56 -9.44 -8.24
C THR A 44 13.82 -8.88 -9.63
N LEU A 45 12.84 -8.24 -10.26
CA LEU A 45 13.02 -7.60 -11.58
C LEU A 45 13.81 -6.29 -11.48
N GLY A 46 13.72 -5.56 -10.36
CA GLY A 46 14.39 -4.28 -10.16
C GLY A 46 15.91 -4.30 -10.46
N PRO A 47 16.70 -5.23 -9.89
CA PRO A 47 18.13 -5.37 -10.17
C PRO A 47 18.50 -5.77 -11.60
N LEU A 48 17.58 -6.38 -12.36
CA LEU A 48 17.87 -6.78 -13.74
C LEU A 48 18.08 -5.55 -14.64
N ARG A 49 17.44 -4.42 -14.32
CA ARG A 49 17.57 -3.18 -15.10
C ARG A 49 19.00 -2.64 -15.11
N PRO A 50 19.66 -2.35 -13.97
CA PRO A 50 21.05 -1.91 -13.97
C PRO A 50 22.01 -2.98 -14.51
N MET A 51 21.73 -4.29 -14.35
CA MET A 51 22.57 -5.34 -14.94
C MET A 51 22.57 -5.31 -16.47
N ILE A 52 21.40 -5.20 -17.11
CA ILE A 52 21.30 -5.12 -18.58
C ILE A 52 21.99 -3.85 -19.09
N VAL A 53 21.78 -2.72 -18.41
CA VAL A 53 22.44 -1.45 -18.79
C VAL A 53 23.95 -1.55 -18.65
N GLY A 54 24.45 -2.15 -17.57
CA GLY A 54 25.89 -2.38 -17.36
C GLY A 54 26.49 -3.24 -18.47
N MET A 55 25.88 -4.39 -18.80
CA MET A 55 26.32 -5.26 -19.90
C MET A 55 26.34 -4.52 -21.25
N THR A 56 25.33 -3.69 -21.51
CA THR A 56 25.24 -2.92 -22.75
C THR A 56 26.41 -1.95 -22.89
N ILE A 57 26.79 -1.25 -21.81
CA ILE A 57 27.89 -0.28 -21.81
C ILE A 57 29.25 -0.99 -21.87
N ASP A 58 29.45 -1.99 -21.02
CA ASP A 58 30.75 -2.62 -20.79
C ASP A 58 31.17 -3.56 -21.93
N GLN A 59 30.21 -4.25 -22.57
CA GLN A 59 30.51 -5.26 -23.60
C GLN A 59 30.18 -4.76 -25.00
N GLU A 60 28.94 -4.33 -25.22
CA GLU A 60 28.43 -4.07 -26.57
C GLU A 60 28.90 -2.72 -27.12
N LEU A 61 28.79 -1.66 -26.29
CA LEU A 61 29.17 -0.30 -26.68
C LEU A 61 30.70 -0.14 -26.77
N SER A 62 31.44 -0.77 -25.86
CA SER A 62 32.90 -0.72 -25.81
C SER A 62 33.57 -1.50 -26.96
N GLN A 63 32.91 -2.53 -27.50
CA GLN A 63 33.38 -3.30 -28.66
C GLN A 63 32.88 -2.76 -30.00
N GLY A 64 31.97 -1.77 -30.00
CA GLY A 64 31.40 -1.19 -31.21
C GLY A 64 30.39 -2.10 -31.93
N ASP A 65 29.84 -3.11 -31.24
CA ASP A 65 28.86 -4.03 -31.81
C ASP A 65 27.45 -3.43 -31.75
N PHE A 66 27.05 -2.76 -32.83
CA PHE A 66 25.71 -2.18 -32.96
C PHE A 66 24.59 -3.23 -32.90
N GLN A 67 24.83 -4.48 -33.32
CA GLN A 67 23.82 -5.54 -33.32
C GLN A 67 23.53 -6.00 -31.88
N GLY A 68 24.57 -6.15 -31.06
CA GLY A 68 24.45 -6.50 -29.65
C GLY A 68 23.74 -5.42 -28.84
N VAL A 69 24.04 -4.13 -29.10
CA VAL A 69 23.33 -3.00 -28.48
C VAL A 69 21.82 -3.04 -28.78
N VAL A 70 21.42 -3.26 -30.05
CA VAL A 70 20.00 -3.34 -30.41
C VAL A 70 19.31 -4.52 -29.71
N THR A 71 19.99 -5.66 -29.58
CA THR A 71 19.45 -6.83 -28.87
C THR A 71 19.23 -6.55 -27.39
N MET A 72 20.17 -5.87 -26.73
CA MET A 72 20.03 -5.49 -25.32
C MET A 72 18.92 -4.45 -25.11
N ILE A 73 18.75 -3.51 -26.04
CA ILE A 73 17.61 -2.57 -26.02
C ILE A 73 16.28 -3.32 -26.12
N MET A 74 16.17 -4.31 -27.02
CA MET A 74 14.96 -5.14 -27.13
C MET A 74 14.67 -5.92 -25.85
N LEU A 75 15.70 -6.49 -25.21
CA LEU A 75 15.57 -7.14 -23.90
C LEU A 75 15.12 -6.16 -22.82
N LEU A 76 15.69 -4.95 -22.79
CA LEU A 76 15.31 -3.91 -21.83
C LEU A 76 13.85 -3.47 -22.02
N ILE A 77 13.39 -3.33 -23.27
CA ILE A 77 11.97 -3.03 -23.55
C ILE A 77 11.08 -4.17 -23.05
N GLY A 78 11.45 -5.43 -23.31
CA GLY A 78 10.72 -6.60 -22.81
C GLY A 78 10.64 -6.65 -21.28
N LEU A 79 11.74 -6.33 -20.60
CA LEU A 79 11.80 -6.21 -19.15
C LEU A 79 10.87 -5.10 -18.65
N LEU A 80 10.92 -3.90 -19.24
CA LEU A 80 10.08 -2.77 -18.86
C LEU A 80 8.59 -3.06 -19.04
N VAL A 81 8.21 -3.76 -20.10
CA VAL A 81 6.82 -4.19 -20.32
C VAL A 81 6.38 -5.16 -19.24
N THR A 82 7.22 -6.14 -18.89
CA THR A 82 6.92 -7.15 -17.87
C THR A 82 6.85 -6.52 -16.47
N GLU A 83 7.75 -5.60 -16.16
CA GLU A 83 7.74 -4.80 -14.94
C GLU A 83 6.46 -3.96 -14.85
N SER A 84 6.09 -3.26 -15.93
CA SER A 84 4.88 -2.43 -15.98
C SER A 84 3.61 -3.24 -15.78
N ILE A 85 3.51 -4.42 -16.41
CA ILE A 85 2.38 -5.33 -16.24
C ILE A 85 2.30 -5.82 -14.78
N SER A 86 3.44 -6.22 -14.21
CA SER A 86 3.52 -6.67 -12.82
C SER A 86 3.10 -5.55 -11.86
N GLN A 87 3.59 -4.33 -12.09
CA GLN A 87 3.24 -3.15 -11.29
C GLN A 87 1.75 -2.82 -11.38
N TYR A 88 1.15 -2.95 -12.57
CA TYR A 88 -0.29 -2.77 -12.78
C TYR A 88 -1.10 -3.77 -11.94
N PHE A 89 -0.78 -5.07 -12.04
CA PHE A 89 -1.47 -6.09 -11.26
C PHE A 89 -1.26 -5.92 -9.76
N HIS A 90 -0.07 -5.50 -9.33
CA HIS A 90 0.22 -5.21 -7.93
C HIS A 90 -0.66 -4.08 -7.41
N THR A 91 -0.68 -2.96 -8.13
CA THR A 91 -1.49 -1.78 -7.78
C THR A 91 -2.98 -2.11 -7.77
N TYR A 92 -3.45 -2.85 -8.78
CA TYR A 92 -4.84 -3.29 -8.84
C TYR A 92 -5.20 -4.21 -7.67
N GLN A 93 -4.37 -5.21 -7.35
CA GLN A 93 -4.62 -6.16 -6.28
C GLN A 93 -4.56 -5.49 -4.90
N ALA A 94 -3.62 -4.56 -4.69
CA ALA A 94 -3.51 -3.73 -3.50
C ALA A 94 -4.77 -2.88 -3.30
N GLY A 95 -5.18 -2.18 -4.37
CA GLY A 95 -6.40 -1.37 -4.38
C GLY A 95 -7.64 -2.21 -4.10
N TRP A 96 -7.78 -3.35 -4.78
CA TRP A 96 -8.89 -4.28 -4.56
C TRP A 96 -8.95 -4.76 -3.11
N LEU A 97 -7.81 -5.16 -2.53
CA LEU A 97 -7.70 -5.61 -1.15
C LEU A 97 -8.10 -4.50 -0.17
N GLY A 98 -7.55 -3.30 -0.36
CA GLY A 98 -7.87 -2.12 0.46
C GLY A 98 -9.35 -1.78 0.40
N GLN A 99 -9.94 -1.70 -0.79
CA GLN A 99 -11.36 -1.39 -0.97
C GLN A 99 -12.29 -2.42 -0.35
N HIS A 100 -11.93 -3.70 -0.37
CA HIS A 100 -12.71 -4.73 0.28
C HIS A 100 -12.66 -4.65 1.81
N ILE A 101 -11.47 -4.39 2.37
CA ILE A 101 -11.29 -4.13 3.81
C ILE A 101 -12.12 -2.89 4.22
N ILE A 102 -12.07 -1.82 3.41
CA ILE A 102 -12.85 -0.60 3.62
C ILE A 102 -14.34 -0.89 3.66
N ARG A 103 -14.85 -1.63 2.68
CA ARG A 103 -16.25 -2.03 2.60
C ARG A 103 -16.70 -2.75 3.87
N ASP A 104 -15.91 -3.70 4.35
CA ASP A 104 -16.25 -4.48 5.54
C ASP A 104 -16.22 -3.61 6.83
N ILE A 105 -15.30 -2.66 6.92
CA ILE A 105 -15.28 -1.65 8.00
C ILE A 105 -16.54 -0.80 7.95
N ARG A 106 -16.92 -0.25 6.78
CA ARG A 106 -18.13 0.56 6.62
C ARG A 106 -19.38 -0.22 7.00
N ILE A 107 -19.53 -1.46 6.54
CA ILE A 107 -20.68 -2.31 6.88
C ILE A 107 -20.78 -2.51 8.40
N LYS A 108 -19.67 -2.78 9.07
CA LYS A 108 -19.65 -2.98 10.53
C LYS A 108 -20.02 -1.71 11.27
N LEU A 109 -19.53 -0.57 10.78
CA LEU A 109 -19.77 0.73 11.38
C LEU A 109 -21.23 1.17 11.19
N TYR A 110 -21.82 0.99 10.00
CA TYR A 110 -23.23 1.25 9.75
C TYR A 110 -24.14 0.40 10.64
N ARG A 111 -23.85 -0.90 10.80
CA ARG A 111 -24.61 -1.75 11.73
C ARG A 111 -24.52 -1.26 13.17
N HIS A 112 -23.37 -0.74 13.59
CA HIS A 112 -23.20 -0.18 14.92
C HIS A 112 -24.04 1.09 15.12
N ILE A 113 -24.02 2.02 14.15
CA ILE A 113 -24.87 3.22 14.18
C ILE A 113 -26.35 2.84 14.24
N GLN A 114 -26.80 1.91 13.41
CA GLN A 114 -28.21 1.49 13.37
C GLN A 114 -28.66 0.80 14.67
N ALA A 115 -27.74 0.19 15.42
CA ALA A 115 -28.02 -0.47 16.69
C ALA A 115 -28.01 0.49 17.90
N LEU A 116 -27.69 1.77 17.73
CA LEU A 116 -27.80 2.74 18.82
C LEU A 116 -29.28 2.96 19.21
N LYS A 117 -29.55 2.98 20.51
CA LYS A 117 -30.90 3.14 21.06
C LYS A 117 -31.51 4.50 20.66
N LEU A 118 -32.80 4.52 20.34
CA LEU A 118 -33.62 5.73 20.08
C LEU A 118 -33.45 6.83 21.15
N LYS A 119 -33.21 6.46 22.42
CA LYS A 119 -32.94 7.41 23.51
C LYS A 119 -31.68 8.28 23.32
N PHE A 120 -30.76 7.87 22.44
CA PHE A 120 -29.61 8.67 21.99
C PHE A 120 -30.03 9.74 20.97
N PHE A 121 -31.07 9.46 20.17
CA PHE A 121 -31.63 10.38 19.19
C PHE A 121 -32.67 11.35 19.81
N ASP A 122 -33.26 11.01 20.95
CA ASP A 122 -34.27 11.84 21.64
C ASP A 122 -33.66 13.02 22.45
N ASN A 123 -32.37 13.00 22.80
CA ASN A 123 -31.73 14.00 23.67
C ASN A 123 -30.99 15.14 22.92
N THR A 124 -31.12 15.23 21.60
CA THR A 124 -30.38 16.22 20.78
C THR A 124 -31.26 16.80 19.67
N PRO A 125 -31.37 18.14 19.53
CA PRO A 125 -32.26 18.77 18.56
C PRO A 125 -31.94 18.35 17.11
N ILE A 126 -33.01 17.98 16.41
CA ILE A 126 -33.11 17.12 15.23
C ILE A 126 -32.34 17.60 13.96
N GLY A 127 -31.84 18.84 13.91
CA GLY A 127 -31.37 19.45 12.65
C GLY A 127 -29.86 19.57 12.42
N ARG A 128 -29.00 19.50 13.46
CA ARG A 128 -27.54 19.77 13.32
C ARG A 128 -26.61 18.70 13.88
N LEU A 129 -27.06 17.95 14.90
CA LEU A 129 -26.19 16.98 15.57
C LEU A 129 -26.20 15.62 14.88
N VAL A 130 -27.31 15.20 14.28
CA VAL A 130 -27.42 13.92 13.58
C VAL A 130 -26.62 13.95 12.27
N THR A 131 -26.81 14.98 11.43
CA THR A 131 -26.12 15.09 10.13
C THR A 131 -24.62 15.30 10.31
N ARG A 132 -24.19 16.06 11.32
CA ARG A 132 -22.76 16.28 11.58
C ARG A 132 -22.10 15.08 12.23
N ASN A 133 -22.70 14.43 13.24
CA ASN A 133 -22.10 13.22 13.81
C ASN A 133 -22.05 12.07 12.81
N VAL A 134 -23.10 11.86 12.00
CA VAL A 134 -23.09 10.79 11.00
C VAL A 134 -22.05 11.09 9.91
N SER A 135 -21.99 12.33 9.40
CA SER A 135 -21.00 12.73 8.40
C SER A 135 -19.56 12.70 8.96
N ASP A 136 -19.36 13.09 10.22
CA ASP A 136 -18.06 13.02 10.90
C ASP A 136 -17.64 11.56 11.11
N ILE A 137 -18.58 10.68 11.47
CA ILE A 137 -18.33 9.24 11.61
C ILE A 137 -18.04 8.60 10.25
N GLU A 138 -18.74 9.00 9.18
CA GLU A 138 -18.46 8.54 7.82
C GLU A 138 -17.09 9.02 7.33
N THR A 139 -16.73 10.27 7.61
CA THR A 139 -15.42 10.83 7.27
C THR A 139 -14.30 10.14 8.06
N LEU A 140 -14.50 9.88 9.35
CA LEU A 140 -13.59 9.08 10.16
C LEU A 140 -13.49 7.66 9.62
N ALA A 141 -14.61 7.04 9.24
CA ALA A 141 -14.60 5.74 8.60
C ALA A 141 -13.79 5.76 7.30
N GLU A 142 -13.95 6.78 6.46
CA GLU A 142 -13.19 6.98 5.22
C GLU A 142 -11.69 7.09 5.49
N VAL A 143 -11.27 7.96 6.40
CA VAL A 143 -9.85 8.17 6.74
C VAL A 143 -9.22 6.91 7.35
N PHE A 144 -9.88 6.29 8.33
CA PHE A 144 -9.37 5.09 8.99
C PHE A 144 -9.35 3.87 8.08
N SER A 145 -10.27 3.80 7.12
CA SER A 145 -10.35 2.67 6.22
C SER A 145 -9.45 2.84 5.00
N SER A 146 -9.52 3.96 4.29
CA SER A 146 -8.75 4.20 3.06
C SER A 146 -7.29 4.50 3.33
N GLY A 147 -7.02 5.44 4.25
CA GLY A 147 -5.67 5.84 4.61
C GLY A 147 -4.90 4.69 5.24
N ILE A 148 -5.45 4.09 6.29
CA ILE A 148 -4.70 3.07 7.04
C ILE A 148 -4.56 1.76 6.25
N ALA A 149 -5.57 1.33 5.47
CA ALA A 149 -5.43 0.13 4.65
C ALA A 149 -4.37 0.29 3.55
N ALA A 150 -4.31 1.47 2.90
CA ALA A 150 -3.27 1.78 1.94
C ALA A 150 -1.88 1.79 2.60
N MET A 151 -1.74 2.50 3.72
CA MET A 151 -0.48 2.53 4.48
C MET A 151 -0.03 1.15 4.96
N MET A 152 -0.95 0.26 5.35
CA MET A 152 -0.61 -1.12 5.71
C MET A 152 -0.05 -1.90 4.52
N GLY A 153 -0.61 -1.70 3.33
CA GLY A 153 -0.07 -2.25 2.08
C GLY A 153 1.33 -1.74 1.78
N ASP A 154 1.54 -0.42 1.92
CA ASP A 154 2.83 0.21 1.67
C ASP A 154 3.89 -0.22 2.69
N VAL A 155 3.55 -0.28 3.98
CA VAL A 155 4.45 -0.77 5.04
C VAL A 155 4.83 -2.22 4.78
N LEU A 156 3.87 -3.07 4.39
CA LEU A 156 4.17 -4.45 4.01
C LEU A 156 5.12 -4.51 2.82
N MET A 157 4.85 -3.72 1.78
CA MET A 157 5.69 -3.64 0.59
C MET A 157 7.12 -3.22 0.94
N ILE A 158 7.28 -2.21 1.80
CA ILE A 158 8.60 -1.77 2.30
C ILE A 158 9.31 -2.92 3.01
N PHE A 159 8.65 -3.64 3.92
CA PHE A 159 9.28 -4.76 4.63
C PHE A 159 9.68 -5.90 3.70
N VAL A 160 8.85 -6.23 2.71
CA VAL A 160 9.15 -7.30 1.74
C VAL A 160 10.32 -6.91 0.85
N ILE A 161 10.32 -5.68 0.30
CA ILE A 161 11.41 -5.17 -0.52
C ILE A 161 12.71 -5.11 0.29
N PHE A 162 12.66 -4.57 1.50
CA PHE A 162 13.81 -4.48 2.40
C PHE A 162 14.39 -5.88 2.72
N GLY A 163 13.52 -6.85 3.04
CA GLY A 163 13.94 -8.23 3.26
C GLY A 163 14.59 -8.86 2.03
N MET A 164 14.05 -8.58 0.83
CA MET A 164 14.61 -9.06 -0.44
C MET A 164 15.96 -8.40 -0.76
N MET A 165 16.10 -7.10 -0.51
CA MET A 165 17.37 -6.37 -0.65
C MET A 165 18.46 -6.96 0.26
N LEU A 166 18.13 -7.21 1.53
CA LEU A 166 19.06 -7.87 2.46
C LEU A 166 19.43 -9.29 2.02
N TRP A 167 18.50 -10.02 1.40
CA TRP A 167 18.76 -11.37 0.89
C TRP A 167 19.65 -11.38 -0.35
N THR A 168 19.49 -10.40 -1.24
CA THR A 168 20.26 -10.29 -2.49
C THR A 168 21.68 -9.80 -2.24
N ASP A 169 21.83 -8.66 -1.56
CA ASP A 169 23.14 -8.14 -1.18
C ASP A 169 23.02 -7.27 0.09
N TRP A 170 23.29 -7.90 1.23
CA TRP A 170 23.21 -7.26 2.54
C TRP A 170 24.17 -6.07 2.71
N ARG A 171 25.29 -6.03 1.95
CA ARG A 171 26.26 -4.92 2.02
C ARG A 171 25.75 -3.71 1.27
N LEU A 172 25.25 -3.89 0.05
CA LEU A 172 24.66 -2.79 -0.73
C LEU A 172 23.38 -2.26 -0.08
N ALA A 173 22.57 -3.14 0.50
CA ALA A 173 21.34 -2.75 1.21
C ALA A 173 21.61 -1.86 2.44
N LEU A 174 22.66 -2.16 3.22
CA LEU A 174 23.05 -1.35 4.39
C LEU A 174 23.68 -0.01 4.02
N ILE A 175 24.38 0.09 2.90
CA ILE A 175 25.02 1.34 2.44
C ILE A 175 23.98 2.29 1.83
N SER A 176 22.89 1.75 1.26
CA SER A 176 21.82 2.53 0.63
C SER A 176 20.81 3.17 1.60
N LEU A 177 20.81 2.76 2.87
CA LEU A 177 19.86 3.19 3.90
C LEU A 177 20.46 4.31 4.77
#